data_AF-A0A444JFF3-F1
#
_entry.id   AF-A0A444JFF3-F1
#
_cell.length_a   1.000
_cell.length_b   1.000
_cell.length_c   1.000
_cell.angle_alpha   90.00
_cell.angle_beta   90.00
_cell.angle_gamma   90.00
#
_symmetry.space_group_name_H-M   'P 1'
#
loop_
_entity.id
_entity.type
_entity.pdbx_description
1 polymer ?
#
loop_
_entity_poly.entity_id
_entity_poly.type
_entity_poly.pdbx_seq_one_letter_code
_entity_poly.pdbx_strand_id
1 'polypeptide(L)'
;QIRIRYNDDAVLDEDMRVLRQEWEETGYQLERLQMNPACADAEKAAIYDRIAPAYSLPFQPEPAPKALLTAKDKPKVAILRDEGSNSDREMSSAFYAAGFEPWDITMTDLLAGRITLDGFRGIAAVGGFSYADVPESAKGWAATILFNDRIKDMFTAFYNRPDTFTLGICNGCQLFGLLGWVPWQGLEAEAQPRFVHNDSGRFESRWATVRVQDSPAIMLQGMSELVFGIHVDHGEGKLHFPDAAVREKVVGQNLVPLVYTDDSGVATKQYPFNPNGSPDGFAGLCSPDGRHLALMPHPERAFLPWQCHWLPQEMQGLEVSPWLKMFRNAYDWCVK
;
A
#
# COMPACT_ATOMS: atom_id res chain seq x y z
N GLN A 1 8.00 10.83 32.68
CA GLN A 1 8.61 10.90 34.02
C GLN A 1 8.44 9.54 34.69
N ILE A 2 9.54 8.92 35.11
CA ILE A 2 9.59 7.68 35.88
C ILE A 2 10.15 8.03 37.25
N ARG A 3 9.36 7.75 38.30
CA ARG A 3 9.72 8.05 39.69
C ARG A 3 9.74 6.79 40.52
N ILE A 4 10.88 6.53 41.17
CA ILE A 4 11.07 5.42 42.08
C ILE A 4 11.50 5.99 43.43
N ARG A 5 10.82 5.58 44.49
CA ARG A 5 11.15 5.96 45.87
C ARG A 5 11.35 4.72 46.71
N TYR A 6 12.26 4.80 47.67
CA TYR A 6 12.43 3.80 48.71
C TYR A 6 12.28 4.50 50.05
N ASN A 7 11.23 4.14 50.79
CA ASN A 7 10.70 4.98 51.86
C ASN A 7 10.39 6.40 51.32
N ASP A 8 10.83 7.44 52.02
CA ASP A 8 10.65 8.84 51.62
C ASP A 8 11.75 9.36 50.69
N ASP A 9 12.78 8.57 50.40
CA ASP A 9 13.92 9.00 49.58
C ASP A 9 13.66 8.76 48.09
N ALA A 10 13.97 9.76 47.26
CA ALA A 10 13.95 9.64 45.81
C ALA A 10 15.17 8.82 45.33
N VAL A 11 14.91 7.69 44.68
CA VAL A 11 15.93 6.79 44.11
C VAL A 11 16.14 7.09 42.63
N LEU A 12 15.06 7.43 41.91
CA LEU A 12 15.07 7.81 40.50
C LEU A 12 13.97 8.85 40.25
N ASP A 13 14.29 9.93 39.55
CA ASP A 13 13.32 10.90 39.02
C ASP A 13 13.84 11.36 37.65
N GLU A 14 13.47 10.62 36.60
CA GLU A 14 14.00 10.83 35.25
C GLU A 14 12.88 10.91 34.20
N ASP A 15 13.13 11.62 33.11
CA ASP A 15 12.20 11.59 31.98
C ASP A 15 12.20 10.19 31.34
N MET A 16 11.00 9.66 31.09
CA MET A 16 10.84 8.36 30.44
C MET A 16 11.48 8.38 29.05
N ARG A 17 11.41 9.52 28.34
CA ARG A 17 11.99 9.67 27.00
C ARG A 17 13.50 9.52 27.00
N VAL A 18 14.19 10.01 28.04
CA VAL A 18 15.63 9.89 28.22
C VAL A 18 16.01 8.43 28.49
N LEU A 19 15.34 7.80 29.45
CA LEU A 19 15.56 6.37 29.76
C LEU A 19 15.30 5.46 28.55
N ARG A 20 14.27 5.74 27.76
CA ARG A 20 14.00 5.01 26.51
C ARG A 20 15.10 5.24 25.47
N GLN A 21 15.64 6.46 25.34
CA GLN A 21 16.77 6.69 24.42
C GLN A 21 18.01 5.90 24.81
N GLU A 22 18.34 5.84 26.10
CA GLU A 22 19.45 5.01 26.59
C GLU A 22 19.20 3.52 26.28
N TRP A 23 17.96 3.06 26.47
CA TRP A 23 17.57 1.68 26.16
C TRP A 23 17.68 1.37 24.65
N GLU A 24 17.25 2.29 23.79
CA GLU A 24 17.30 2.14 22.33
C GLU A 24 18.71 2.34 21.73
N GLU A 25 19.67 2.89 22.48
CA GLU A 25 20.98 3.31 21.93
C GLU A 25 21.70 2.19 21.19
N THR A 26 21.65 0.96 21.72
CA THR A 26 22.29 -0.20 21.07
C THR A 26 21.63 -0.49 19.71
N GLY A 27 20.29 -0.49 19.65
CA GLY A 27 19.54 -0.70 18.42
C GLY A 27 19.84 0.38 17.39
N TYR A 28 19.83 1.65 17.82
CA TYR A 28 20.21 2.79 16.98
C TYR A 28 21.62 2.66 16.38
N GLN A 29 22.63 2.31 17.20
CA GLN A 29 24.00 2.15 16.70
C GLN A 29 24.13 0.98 15.71
N LEU A 30 23.39 -0.12 15.92
CA LEU A 30 23.34 -1.23 14.99
C LEU A 30 22.68 -0.84 13.66
N GLU A 31 21.54 -0.16 13.70
CA GLU A 31 20.86 0.34 12.49
C GLU A 31 21.77 1.27 11.69
N ARG A 32 22.43 2.21 12.36
CA ARG A 32 23.36 3.17 11.74
C ARG A 32 24.56 2.52 11.03
N LEU A 33 24.90 1.26 11.35
CA LEU A 33 25.92 0.46 10.67
C LEU A 33 25.38 -0.31 9.44
N GLN A 34 24.07 -0.50 9.34
CA GLN A 34 23.43 -1.38 8.36
C GLN A 34 22.52 -0.67 7.36
N MET A 35 22.06 0.53 7.68
CA MET A 35 21.18 1.36 6.87
C MET A 35 21.83 2.72 6.56
N ASN A 36 21.15 3.56 5.79
CA ASN A 36 21.53 4.96 5.64
C ASN A 36 21.59 5.68 7.01
N PRO A 37 22.76 6.16 7.48
CA PRO A 37 22.88 6.79 8.79
C PRO A 37 21.94 7.98 9.00
N ALA A 38 21.61 8.73 7.94
CA ALA A 38 20.69 9.86 8.03
C ALA A 38 19.25 9.41 8.39
N CYS A 39 18.83 8.22 7.93
CA CYS A 39 17.54 7.65 8.31
C CYS A 39 17.56 7.14 9.76
N ALA A 40 18.64 6.47 10.19
CA ALA A 40 18.80 6.05 11.59
C ALA A 40 18.78 7.26 12.55
N ASP A 41 19.50 8.33 12.19
CA ASP A 41 19.55 9.57 12.96
C ASP A 41 18.17 10.27 12.98
N ALA A 42 17.47 10.29 11.84
CA ALA A 42 16.11 10.84 11.74
C ALA A 42 15.10 10.06 12.58
N GLU A 43 15.17 8.72 12.59
CA GLU A 43 14.30 7.89 13.42
C GLU A 43 14.55 8.11 14.89
N LYS A 44 15.82 8.09 15.34
CA LYS A 44 16.17 8.40 16.74
C LYS A 44 15.62 9.75 17.19
N ALA A 45 15.71 10.76 16.34
CA ALA A 45 15.16 12.08 16.63
C ALA A 45 13.61 12.06 16.67
N ALA A 46 12.97 11.41 15.69
CA ALA A 46 11.52 11.34 15.58
C ALA A 46 10.87 10.57 16.74
N ILE A 47 11.47 9.47 17.19
CA ILE A 47 10.90 8.65 18.26
C ILE A 47 10.93 9.33 19.63
N TYR A 48 11.83 10.32 19.83
CA TYR A 48 12.02 10.99 21.12
C TYR A 48 10.73 11.63 21.64
N ASP A 49 10.06 12.43 20.81
CA ASP A 49 8.82 13.13 21.14
C ASP A 49 7.58 12.51 20.48
N ARG A 50 7.67 11.23 20.10
CA ARG A 50 6.59 10.53 19.41
C ARG A 50 5.31 10.50 20.24
N ILE A 51 4.19 10.77 19.60
CA ILE A 51 2.84 10.71 20.18
C ILE A 51 2.04 9.58 19.53
N ALA A 52 0.86 9.28 20.07
CA ALA A 52 -0.06 8.38 19.39
C ALA A 52 -0.55 9.02 18.07
N PRO A 53 -0.67 8.25 16.97
CA PRO A 53 -1.11 8.81 15.71
C PRO A 53 -2.58 9.26 15.78
N ALA A 54 -2.85 10.46 15.28
CA ALA A 54 -4.18 11.05 15.24
C ALA A 54 -5.01 10.46 14.07
N TYR A 55 -5.63 9.31 14.31
CA TYR A 55 -6.54 8.71 13.33
C TYR A 55 -7.84 9.52 13.21
N SER A 56 -8.32 9.65 11.97
CA SER A 56 -9.55 10.35 11.60
C SER A 56 -10.34 9.51 10.62
N LEU A 57 -11.59 9.20 10.96
CA LEU A 57 -12.51 8.41 10.13
C LEU A 57 -13.62 9.34 9.60
N PRO A 58 -13.58 9.76 8.32
CA PRO A 58 -14.62 10.63 7.74
C PRO A 58 -15.92 9.89 7.41
N PHE A 59 -15.94 8.57 7.61
CA PHE A 59 -17.09 7.69 7.42
C PHE A 59 -17.05 6.59 8.49
N GLN A 60 -18.20 5.96 8.73
CA GLN A 60 -18.27 4.76 9.56
C GLN A 60 -17.93 3.52 8.71
N PRO A 61 -16.89 2.74 9.05
CA PRO A 61 -16.61 1.47 8.37
C PRO A 61 -17.72 0.45 8.66
N GLU A 62 -18.23 -0.19 7.61
CA GLU A 62 -19.30 -1.20 7.71
C GLU A 62 -18.92 -2.48 6.94
N PRO A 63 -19.25 -3.67 7.48
CA PRO A 63 -19.06 -4.92 6.76
C PRO A 63 -19.98 -5.00 5.53
N ALA A 64 -19.63 -5.87 4.57
CA ALA A 64 -20.54 -6.15 3.46
C ALA A 64 -21.86 -6.77 3.99
N PRO A 65 -23.03 -6.36 3.46
CA PRO A 65 -24.28 -7.02 3.75
C PRO A 65 -24.22 -8.52 3.48
N LYS A 66 -24.72 -9.34 4.43
CA LYS A 66 -24.70 -10.81 4.33
C LYS A 66 -25.31 -11.34 3.02
N ALA A 67 -26.35 -10.66 2.51
CA ALA A 67 -27.00 -11.02 1.25
C ALA A 67 -26.03 -10.98 0.04
N LEU A 68 -25.09 -10.03 0.02
CA LEU A 68 -24.06 -9.94 -1.02
C LEU A 68 -23.07 -11.11 -0.92
N LEU A 69 -22.69 -11.48 0.30
CA LEU A 69 -21.79 -12.60 0.54
C LEU A 69 -22.40 -13.95 0.12
N THR A 70 -23.73 -14.07 0.13
CA THR A 70 -24.46 -15.28 -0.30
C THR A 70 -25.01 -15.21 -1.72
N ALA A 71 -24.81 -14.10 -2.43
CA ALA A 71 -25.28 -13.95 -3.81
C ALA A 71 -24.64 -14.99 -4.73
N LYS A 72 -25.40 -15.47 -5.72
CA LYS A 72 -24.89 -16.44 -6.72
C LYS A 72 -24.05 -15.74 -7.80
N ASP A 73 -24.55 -14.62 -8.31
CA ASP A 73 -23.90 -13.88 -9.39
C ASP A 73 -23.06 -12.76 -8.77
N LYS A 74 -21.76 -13.02 -8.63
CA LYS A 74 -20.78 -12.08 -8.08
C LYS A 74 -19.79 -11.65 -9.16
N PRO A 75 -19.34 -10.38 -9.15
CA PRO A 75 -18.25 -9.97 -10.02
C PRO A 75 -17.00 -10.81 -9.73
N LYS A 76 -16.35 -11.30 -10.80
CA LYS A 76 -15.11 -12.07 -10.68
C LYS A 76 -13.90 -11.15 -10.65
N VAL A 77 -12.97 -11.41 -9.74
CA VAL A 77 -11.67 -10.74 -9.68
C VAL A 77 -10.56 -11.76 -9.78
N ALA A 78 -9.64 -11.52 -10.71
CA ALA A 78 -8.42 -12.29 -10.85
C ALA A 78 -7.43 -11.84 -9.77
N ILE A 79 -7.20 -12.68 -8.77
CA ILE A 79 -6.12 -12.51 -7.79
C ILE A 79 -4.86 -13.04 -8.47
N LEU A 80 -4.12 -12.13 -9.08
CA LEU A 80 -3.01 -12.44 -9.96
C LEU A 80 -1.71 -12.54 -9.17
N ARG A 81 -1.04 -13.68 -9.29
CA ARG A 81 0.26 -13.93 -8.67
C ARG A 81 1.25 -14.58 -9.62
N ASP A 82 2.53 -14.44 -9.32
CA ASP A 82 3.61 -15.17 -9.99
C ASP A 82 4.48 -15.93 -8.98
N GLU A 83 5.49 -16.65 -9.44
CA GLU A 83 6.47 -17.29 -8.57
C GLU A 83 7.12 -16.28 -7.62
N GLY A 84 7.04 -16.53 -6.30
CA GLY A 84 7.59 -15.65 -5.26
C GLY A 84 6.61 -14.62 -4.68
N SER A 85 5.45 -14.40 -5.32
CA SER A 85 4.33 -13.68 -4.70
C SER A 85 3.88 -14.38 -3.40
N ASN A 86 3.45 -13.61 -2.40
CA ASN A 86 3.11 -14.16 -1.08
C ASN A 86 1.94 -13.49 -0.34
N SER A 87 1.27 -12.51 -0.95
CA SER A 87 0.13 -11.80 -0.35
C SER A 87 -1.23 -12.14 -0.99
N ASP A 88 -1.34 -13.28 -1.66
CA ASP A 88 -2.55 -13.66 -2.42
C ASP A 88 -3.74 -14.04 -1.53
N ARG A 89 -3.49 -14.63 -0.36
CA ARG A 89 -4.55 -15.16 0.51
C ARG A 89 -5.32 -14.05 1.20
N GLU A 90 -4.63 -13.07 1.76
CA GLU A 90 -5.24 -11.88 2.36
C GLU A 90 -5.93 -11.01 1.31
N MET A 91 -5.35 -10.88 0.10
CA MET A 91 -5.99 -10.20 -1.02
C MET A 91 -7.30 -10.88 -1.40
N SER A 92 -7.28 -12.20 -1.57
CA SER A 92 -8.48 -13.01 -1.84
C SER A 92 -9.53 -12.82 -0.75
N SER A 93 -9.10 -12.80 0.51
CA SER A 93 -9.99 -12.64 1.67
C SER A 93 -10.64 -11.25 1.71
N ALA A 94 -9.90 -10.19 1.40
CA ALA A 94 -10.42 -8.83 1.35
C ALA A 94 -11.47 -8.64 0.24
N PHE A 95 -11.19 -9.15 -0.97
CA PHE A 95 -12.16 -9.15 -2.06
C PHE A 95 -13.40 -10.00 -1.74
N TYR A 96 -13.21 -11.18 -1.16
CA TYR A 96 -14.32 -12.02 -0.70
C TYR A 96 -15.19 -11.30 0.32
N ALA A 97 -14.57 -10.66 1.33
CA ALA A 97 -15.26 -9.89 2.37
C ALA A 97 -16.02 -8.69 1.81
N ALA A 98 -15.62 -8.15 0.65
CA ALA A 98 -16.34 -7.09 -0.05
C ALA A 98 -17.51 -7.59 -0.91
N GLY A 99 -17.62 -8.91 -1.16
CA GLY A 99 -18.70 -9.52 -1.93
C GLY A 99 -18.31 -10.09 -3.30
N PHE A 100 -17.03 -10.04 -3.68
CA PHE A 100 -16.56 -10.59 -4.95
C PHE A 100 -16.46 -12.12 -4.95
N GLU A 101 -16.29 -12.67 -6.14
CA GLU A 101 -15.79 -14.02 -6.37
C GLU A 101 -14.29 -13.94 -6.75
N PRO A 102 -13.36 -14.10 -5.79
CA PRO A 102 -11.93 -14.09 -6.08
C PRO A 102 -11.50 -15.40 -6.74
N TRP A 103 -10.66 -15.31 -7.77
CA TRP A 103 -10.03 -16.43 -8.45
C TRP A 103 -8.52 -16.36 -8.28
N ASP A 104 -7.92 -17.39 -7.73
CA ASP A 104 -6.45 -17.55 -7.72
C ASP A 104 -5.97 -17.84 -9.15
N ILE A 105 -5.20 -16.92 -9.73
CA ILE A 105 -4.68 -17.05 -11.09
C ILE A 105 -3.17 -16.84 -11.05
N THR A 106 -2.44 -17.89 -11.45
CA THR A 106 -1.01 -17.77 -11.64
C THR A 106 -0.68 -17.30 -13.06
N MET A 107 0.48 -16.66 -13.23
CA MET A 107 1.01 -16.40 -14.58
C MET A 107 1.16 -17.68 -15.41
N THR A 108 1.43 -18.83 -14.77
CA THR A 108 1.49 -20.13 -15.44
C THR A 108 0.13 -20.56 -16.01
N ASP A 109 -0.98 -20.29 -15.33
CA ASP A 109 -2.32 -20.59 -15.84
C ASP A 109 -2.62 -19.79 -17.12
N LEU A 110 -2.25 -18.51 -17.14
CA LEU A 110 -2.36 -17.63 -18.29
C LEU A 110 -1.44 -18.06 -19.45
N LEU A 111 -0.19 -18.41 -19.14
CA LEU A 111 0.81 -18.89 -20.11
C LEU A 111 0.41 -20.24 -20.72
N ALA A 112 -0.21 -21.13 -19.95
CA ALA A 112 -0.73 -22.42 -20.42
C ALA A 112 -2.09 -22.30 -21.12
N GLY A 113 -2.73 -21.13 -21.12
CA GLY A 113 -4.05 -20.92 -21.73
C GLY A 113 -5.20 -21.62 -20.99
N ARG A 114 -5.02 -21.92 -19.69
CA ARG A 114 -6.07 -22.53 -18.86
C ARG A 114 -7.19 -21.56 -18.52
N ILE A 115 -6.86 -20.27 -18.53
CA ILE A 115 -7.78 -19.18 -18.22
C ILE A 115 -7.37 -17.91 -18.99
N THR A 116 -8.35 -17.05 -19.22
CA THR A 116 -8.20 -15.76 -19.91
C THR A 116 -8.86 -14.65 -19.09
N LEU A 117 -8.46 -13.40 -19.33
CA LEU A 117 -8.87 -12.25 -18.51
C LEU A 117 -10.22 -11.63 -18.91
N ASP A 118 -10.83 -12.07 -20.02
CA ASP A 118 -12.10 -11.54 -20.53
C ASP A 118 -13.29 -11.79 -19.59
N GLY A 119 -13.27 -12.89 -18.83
CA GLY A 119 -14.32 -13.22 -17.85
C GLY A 119 -14.28 -12.43 -16.53
N PHE A 120 -13.33 -11.51 -16.36
CA PHE A 120 -13.09 -10.81 -15.10
C PHE A 120 -13.52 -9.34 -15.16
N ARG A 121 -13.96 -8.81 -14.01
CA ARG A 121 -14.23 -7.37 -13.81
C ARG A 121 -13.04 -6.64 -13.18
N GLY A 122 -12.17 -7.37 -12.48
CA GLY A 122 -10.99 -6.80 -11.85
C GLY A 122 -9.78 -7.71 -11.94
N ILE A 123 -8.60 -7.11 -11.98
CA ILE A 123 -7.32 -7.78 -11.68
C ILE A 123 -6.74 -7.16 -10.41
N ALA A 124 -6.36 -8.00 -9.47
CA ALA A 124 -5.61 -7.62 -8.29
C ALA A 124 -4.23 -8.29 -8.35
N ALA A 125 -3.20 -7.54 -8.73
CA ALA A 125 -1.82 -8.01 -8.67
C ALA A 125 -1.32 -7.92 -7.22
N VAL A 126 -0.95 -9.07 -6.66
CA VAL A 126 -0.66 -9.23 -5.24
C VAL A 126 0.75 -8.76 -4.87
N GLY A 127 0.98 -8.55 -3.58
CA GLY A 127 2.32 -8.31 -3.04
C GLY A 127 3.20 -9.55 -2.92
N GLY A 128 4.44 -9.32 -2.50
CA GLY A 128 5.46 -10.36 -2.30
C GLY A 128 6.77 -10.02 -2.99
N PHE A 129 7.53 -11.05 -3.35
CA PHE A 129 8.87 -10.93 -3.94
C PHE A 129 8.90 -11.76 -5.21
N SER A 130 8.15 -11.36 -6.26
CA SER A 130 8.13 -12.15 -7.49
C SER A 130 9.54 -12.29 -8.06
N TYR A 131 9.95 -13.52 -8.38
CA TYR A 131 11.32 -13.87 -8.75
C TYR A 131 12.39 -13.42 -7.72
N ALA A 132 12.03 -13.39 -6.43
CA ALA A 132 12.87 -12.88 -5.34
C ALA A 132 13.36 -11.44 -5.58
N ASP A 133 12.59 -10.63 -6.32
CA ASP A 133 12.94 -9.29 -6.76
C ASP A 133 14.26 -9.21 -7.56
N VAL A 134 14.61 -10.28 -8.28
CA VAL A 134 15.76 -10.33 -9.19
C VAL A 134 15.29 -10.12 -10.65
N PRO A 135 15.91 -9.20 -11.41
CA PRO A 135 17.04 -8.34 -11.05
C PRO A 135 16.67 -7.11 -10.19
N GLU A 136 15.43 -6.67 -10.23
CA GLU A 136 14.82 -5.68 -9.31
C GLU A 136 13.33 -6.05 -9.17
N SER A 137 12.63 -5.43 -8.22
CA SER A 137 11.29 -5.85 -7.85
C SER A 137 10.29 -5.84 -9.02
N ALA A 138 9.52 -6.92 -9.13
CA ALA A 138 8.52 -7.16 -10.18
C ALA A 138 9.02 -7.16 -11.64
N LYS A 139 10.31 -6.99 -11.92
CA LYS A 139 10.83 -6.95 -13.30
C LYS A 139 10.70 -8.27 -14.04
N GLY A 140 10.97 -9.39 -13.39
CA GLY A 140 10.75 -10.72 -13.98
C GLY A 140 9.29 -10.96 -14.34
N TRP A 141 8.38 -10.52 -13.46
CA TRP A 141 6.94 -10.60 -13.68
C TRP A 141 6.50 -9.70 -14.84
N ALA A 142 6.94 -8.45 -14.87
CA ALA A 142 6.66 -7.52 -15.97
C ALA A 142 7.21 -8.05 -17.31
N ALA A 143 8.43 -8.59 -17.32
CA ALA A 143 9.05 -9.17 -18.51
C ALA A 143 8.23 -10.33 -19.09
N THR A 144 7.68 -11.19 -18.21
CA THR A 144 6.80 -12.31 -18.61
C THR A 144 5.55 -11.83 -19.34
N ILE A 145 5.02 -10.67 -18.97
CA ILE A 145 3.87 -10.05 -19.64
C ILE A 145 4.31 -9.32 -20.92
N LEU A 146 5.33 -8.47 -20.85
CA LEU A 146 5.73 -7.56 -21.93
C LEU A 146 6.41 -8.26 -23.11
N PHE A 147 7.12 -9.37 -22.86
CA PHE A 147 7.88 -10.09 -23.88
C PHE A 147 7.18 -11.37 -24.37
N ASN A 148 5.90 -11.54 -24.04
CA ASN A 148 5.04 -12.57 -24.62
C ASN A 148 3.85 -11.90 -25.28
N ASP A 149 3.85 -11.79 -26.61
CA ASP A 149 2.84 -11.04 -27.38
C ASP A 149 1.40 -11.45 -27.01
N ARG A 150 1.13 -12.75 -26.87
CA ARG A 150 -0.20 -13.25 -26.49
C ARG A 150 -0.64 -12.74 -25.11
N ILE A 151 0.27 -12.75 -24.15
CA ILE A 151 -0.04 -12.29 -22.78
C ILE A 151 -0.15 -10.77 -22.76
N LYS A 152 0.77 -10.06 -23.42
CA LYS A 152 0.73 -8.61 -23.58
C LYS A 152 -0.60 -8.14 -24.16
N ASP A 153 -1.05 -8.78 -25.24
CA ASP A 153 -2.31 -8.45 -25.91
C ASP A 153 -3.52 -8.70 -24.99
N MET A 154 -3.52 -9.80 -24.25
CA MET A 154 -4.57 -10.12 -23.29
C MET A 154 -4.66 -9.09 -22.15
N PHE A 155 -3.51 -8.69 -21.57
CA PHE A 155 -3.44 -7.66 -20.54
C PHE A 155 -3.85 -6.29 -21.08
N THR A 156 -3.41 -5.94 -22.29
CA THR A 156 -3.78 -4.68 -22.97
C THR A 156 -5.27 -4.64 -23.27
N ALA A 157 -5.85 -5.74 -23.75
CA ALA A 157 -7.29 -5.84 -23.99
C ALA A 157 -8.09 -5.68 -22.68
N PHE A 158 -7.62 -6.28 -21.58
CA PHE A 158 -8.25 -6.11 -20.27
C PHE A 158 -8.18 -4.65 -19.79
N TYR A 159 -7.03 -4.00 -19.89
CA TYR A 159 -6.83 -2.61 -19.45
C TYR A 159 -7.74 -1.63 -20.20
N ASN A 160 -7.88 -1.83 -21.52
CA ASN A 160 -8.65 -0.95 -22.40
C ASN A 160 -10.17 -1.12 -22.31
N ARG A 161 -10.65 -2.19 -21.65
CA ARG A 161 -12.08 -2.37 -21.43
C ARG A 161 -12.61 -1.28 -20.48
N PRO A 162 -13.72 -0.59 -20.80
CA PRO A 162 -14.25 0.46 -19.93
C PRO A 162 -14.91 -0.07 -18.65
N ASP A 163 -15.22 -1.38 -18.61
CA ASP A 163 -15.93 -2.05 -17.52
C ASP A 163 -14.99 -2.79 -16.56
N THR A 164 -13.67 -2.64 -16.69
CA THR A 164 -12.66 -3.28 -15.83
C THR A 164 -11.96 -2.31 -14.88
N PHE A 165 -11.46 -2.83 -13.77
CA PHE A 165 -10.57 -2.12 -12.85
C PHE A 165 -9.29 -2.93 -12.55
N THR A 166 -8.24 -2.28 -12.06
CA THR A 166 -7.02 -2.96 -11.61
C THR A 166 -6.54 -2.43 -10.26
N LEU A 167 -6.09 -3.33 -9.39
CA LEU A 167 -5.45 -3.02 -8.12
C LEU A 167 -4.06 -3.67 -8.07
N GLY A 168 -3.00 -2.88 -7.90
CA GLY A 168 -1.65 -3.39 -7.68
C GLY A 168 -1.20 -3.03 -6.27
N ILE A 169 -0.89 -4.02 -5.43
CA ILE A 169 -0.38 -3.77 -4.08
C ILE A 169 1.08 -4.19 -3.96
N CYS A 170 1.94 -3.33 -3.42
CA CYS A 170 3.38 -3.55 -3.22
C CYS A 170 4.06 -4.07 -4.49
N ASN A 171 4.32 -5.37 -4.62
CA ASN A 171 4.89 -5.97 -5.83
C ASN A 171 3.98 -5.83 -7.06
N GLY A 172 2.66 -5.91 -6.88
CA GLY A 172 1.70 -5.57 -7.93
C GLY A 172 1.68 -4.07 -8.27
N CYS A 173 1.99 -3.20 -7.32
CA CYS A 173 2.12 -1.76 -7.57
C CYS A 173 3.34 -1.47 -8.45
N GLN A 174 4.48 -2.08 -8.11
CA GLN A 174 5.71 -2.06 -8.91
C GLN A 174 5.44 -2.61 -10.32
N LEU A 175 4.75 -3.75 -10.44
CA LEU A 175 4.35 -4.33 -11.72
C LEU A 175 3.58 -3.34 -12.58
N PHE A 176 2.52 -2.72 -12.04
CA PHE A 176 1.70 -1.78 -12.80
C PHE A 176 2.44 -0.50 -13.17
N GLY A 177 3.36 -0.06 -12.31
CA GLY A 177 4.34 0.98 -12.63
C GLY A 177 5.20 0.59 -13.83
N LEU A 178 5.73 -0.64 -13.89
CA LEU A 178 6.55 -1.15 -15.00
C LEU A 178 5.75 -1.37 -16.30
N LEU A 179 4.50 -1.80 -16.22
CA LEU A 179 3.61 -1.96 -17.38
C LEU A 179 3.11 -0.63 -17.95
N GLY A 180 3.38 0.51 -17.28
CA GLY A 180 2.90 1.83 -17.68
C GLY A 180 1.38 2.00 -17.51
N TRP A 181 0.79 1.25 -16.58
CA TRP A 181 -0.65 1.30 -16.28
C TRP A 181 -1.00 2.47 -15.34
N VAL A 182 -0.03 2.94 -14.57
CA VAL A 182 -0.13 4.14 -13.76
C VAL A 182 1.13 5.01 -13.97
N PRO A 183 1.00 6.34 -14.03
CA PRO A 183 -0.26 7.10 -13.98
C PRO A 183 -1.03 7.04 -15.31
N TRP A 184 -0.39 6.85 -16.47
CA TRP A 184 -1.06 6.64 -17.76
C TRP A 184 -0.12 5.97 -18.77
N GLN A 185 -0.69 5.39 -19.83
CA GLN A 185 0.06 4.72 -20.91
C GLN A 185 0.73 5.71 -21.87
N GLY A 186 1.78 5.25 -22.54
CA GLY A 186 2.46 6.00 -23.60
C GLY A 186 3.50 7.00 -23.11
N LEU A 187 3.94 6.89 -21.85
CA LEU A 187 5.16 7.55 -21.39
C LEU A 187 6.38 6.80 -21.95
N GLU A 188 7.38 7.57 -22.38
CA GLU A 188 8.70 7.00 -22.68
C GLU A 188 9.33 6.42 -21.41
N ALA A 189 10.11 5.34 -21.56
CA ALA A 189 10.67 4.60 -20.43
C ALA A 189 11.58 5.47 -19.52
N GLU A 190 12.22 6.49 -20.10
CA GLU A 190 13.08 7.44 -19.41
C GLU A 190 12.29 8.41 -18.52
N ALA A 191 11.02 8.69 -18.86
CA ALA A 191 10.15 9.61 -18.12
C ALA A 191 9.17 8.90 -17.18
N GLN A 192 8.99 7.59 -17.33
CA GLN A 192 8.01 6.80 -16.60
C GLN A 192 8.31 6.74 -15.09
N PRO A 193 7.33 7.09 -14.22
CA PRO A 193 7.47 6.90 -12.79
C PRO A 193 7.67 5.43 -12.43
N ARG A 194 8.51 5.18 -11.42
CA ARG A 194 8.84 3.82 -10.99
C ARG A 194 9.11 3.79 -9.49
N PHE A 195 8.93 2.61 -8.91
CA PHE A 195 9.26 2.35 -7.52
C PHE A 195 10.67 1.76 -7.46
N VAL A 196 11.52 2.36 -6.62
CA VAL A 196 12.94 2.03 -6.49
C VAL A 196 13.30 1.82 -5.03
N HIS A 197 14.54 1.42 -4.77
CA HIS A 197 15.10 1.26 -3.43
C HIS A 197 14.75 2.42 -2.49
N ASN A 198 14.33 2.07 -1.28
CA ASN A 198 14.06 3.04 -0.21
C ASN A 198 15.31 3.87 0.11
N ASP A 199 15.13 5.11 0.55
CA ASP A 199 16.25 5.97 0.99
C ASP A 199 17.01 5.41 2.19
N SER A 200 16.38 4.53 2.98
CA SER A 200 17.03 3.81 4.09
C SER A 200 18.04 2.77 3.61
N GLY A 201 17.96 2.31 2.36
CA GLY A 201 18.71 1.16 1.86
C GLY A 201 18.31 -0.17 2.50
N ARG A 202 17.13 -0.23 3.15
CA ARG A 202 16.63 -1.39 3.88
C ARG A 202 15.19 -1.71 3.52
N PHE A 203 14.82 -2.96 3.78
CA PHE A 203 13.43 -3.37 3.83
C PHE A 203 12.74 -2.73 5.05
N GLU A 204 11.59 -2.12 4.82
CA GLU A 204 10.80 -1.46 5.86
C GLU A 204 9.53 -2.26 6.12
N SER A 205 9.46 -2.89 7.30
CA SER A 205 8.25 -3.51 7.84
C SER A 205 7.67 -2.62 8.93
N ARG A 206 6.62 -1.86 8.61
CA ARG A 206 6.14 -0.76 9.47
C ARG A 206 4.62 -0.74 9.56
N TRP A 207 4.12 -0.32 10.72
CA TRP A 207 2.78 0.25 10.85
C TRP A 207 2.88 1.76 10.63
N ALA A 208 2.56 2.20 9.42
CA ALA A 208 2.62 3.61 9.03
C ALA A 208 1.23 4.24 9.10
N THR A 209 1.18 5.56 9.22
CA THR A 209 -0.07 6.31 9.05
C THR A 209 -0.11 6.90 7.66
N VAL A 210 -1.24 6.77 6.98
CA VAL A 210 -1.47 7.41 5.69
C VAL A 210 -2.73 8.27 5.74
N ARG A 211 -2.77 9.26 4.85
CA ARG A 211 -3.97 10.04 4.53
C ARG A 211 -4.41 9.73 3.11
N VAL A 212 -5.71 9.46 2.95
CA VAL A 212 -6.35 9.35 1.64
C VAL A 212 -6.65 10.75 1.12
N GLN A 213 -6.17 11.07 -0.08
CA GLN A 213 -6.42 12.32 -0.77
C GLN A 213 -7.64 12.20 -1.69
N ASP A 214 -8.27 13.33 -2.00
CA ASP A 214 -9.23 13.40 -3.08
C ASP A 214 -8.54 13.04 -4.42
N SER A 215 -9.13 12.10 -5.15
CA SER A 215 -8.57 11.58 -6.40
C SER A 215 -9.63 10.90 -7.26
N PRO A 216 -9.38 10.67 -8.56
CA PRO A 216 -10.28 9.91 -9.42
C PRO A 216 -10.46 8.44 -9.01
N ALA A 217 -9.55 7.88 -8.20
CA ALA A 217 -9.49 6.46 -7.90
C ALA A 217 -10.84 5.89 -7.41
N ILE A 218 -11.47 5.03 -8.21
CA ILE A 218 -12.82 4.52 -7.93
C ILE A 218 -12.88 3.76 -6.61
N MET A 219 -11.79 3.08 -6.25
CA MET A 219 -11.70 2.29 -5.03
C MET A 219 -11.62 3.17 -3.78
N LEU A 220 -11.29 4.45 -3.89
CA LEU A 220 -11.12 5.35 -2.73
C LEU A 220 -12.21 6.42 -2.65
N GLN A 221 -13.27 6.27 -3.46
CA GLN A 221 -14.41 7.17 -3.44
C GLN A 221 -15.08 7.25 -2.06
N GLY A 222 -15.30 8.48 -1.60
CA GLY A 222 -15.85 8.76 -0.26
C GLY A 222 -14.91 8.37 0.89
N MET A 223 -13.61 8.18 0.64
CA MET A 223 -12.59 7.96 1.68
C MET A 223 -11.65 9.16 1.87
N SER A 224 -11.83 10.26 1.13
CA SER A 224 -11.00 11.46 1.25
C SER A 224 -10.94 11.97 2.69
N GLU A 225 -9.75 12.42 3.13
CA GLU A 225 -9.41 12.83 4.51
C GLU A 225 -9.41 11.70 5.55
N LEU A 226 -9.54 10.43 5.14
CA LEU A 226 -9.24 9.29 6.02
C LEU A 226 -7.78 9.35 6.43
N VAL A 227 -7.51 9.43 7.73
CA VAL A 227 -6.17 9.28 8.31
C VAL A 227 -6.18 8.01 9.16
N PHE A 228 -5.45 6.98 8.73
CA PHE A 228 -5.50 5.69 9.42
C PHE A 228 -4.21 4.90 9.25
N GLY A 229 -3.99 3.95 10.16
CA GLY A 229 -2.85 3.06 10.11
C GLY A 229 -2.96 2.05 8.98
N ILE A 230 -1.83 1.73 8.34
CA ILE A 230 -1.72 0.75 7.27
C ILE A 230 -0.40 -0.01 7.39
N HIS A 231 -0.41 -1.26 6.95
CA HIS A 231 0.78 -2.10 6.94
C HIS A 231 1.67 -1.77 5.73
N VAL A 232 2.97 -1.68 5.95
CA VAL A 232 4.00 -1.40 4.92
C VAL A 232 5.07 -2.46 5.02
N ASP A 233 5.43 -3.07 3.88
CA ASP A 233 6.39 -4.18 3.78
C ASP A 233 7.13 -4.11 2.43
N HIS A 234 8.15 -3.25 2.31
CA HIS A 234 8.87 -3.11 1.03
C HIS A 234 10.33 -2.65 1.18
N GLY A 235 11.22 -3.14 0.31
CA GLY A 235 12.59 -2.63 0.13
C GLY A 235 12.74 -1.64 -1.03
N GLU A 236 11.84 -1.73 -2.03
CA GLU A 236 11.82 -0.88 -3.21
C GLU A 236 10.49 -0.13 -3.36
N GLY A 237 10.12 0.66 -2.35
CA GLY A 237 8.85 1.37 -2.31
C GLY A 237 8.93 2.87 -2.64
N LYS A 238 10.14 3.41 -2.87
CA LYS A 238 10.31 4.84 -3.14
C LYS A 238 9.78 5.18 -4.53
N LEU A 239 8.76 6.03 -4.60
CA LEU A 239 8.24 6.53 -5.86
C LEU A 239 9.20 7.57 -6.44
N HIS A 240 9.88 7.19 -7.53
CA HIS A 240 10.81 8.03 -8.25
C HIS A 240 10.16 8.55 -9.55
N PHE A 241 10.25 9.86 -9.74
CA PHE A 241 9.87 10.54 -10.98
C PHE A 241 11.14 11.01 -11.70
N PRO A 242 11.55 10.33 -12.78
CA PRO A 242 12.69 10.78 -13.57
C PRO A 242 12.46 12.15 -14.23
N ASP A 243 11.22 12.41 -14.66
CA ASP A 243 10.80 13.66 -15.28
C ASP A 243 9.90 14.49 -14.33
N ALA A 244 10.34 15.71 -14.03
CA ALA A 244 9.61 16.65 -13.20
C ALA A 244 8.26 17.07 -13.82
N ALA A 245 8.15 17.16 -15.14
CA ALA A 245 6.90 17.52 -15.82
C ALA A 245 5.83 16.43 -15.64
N VAL A 246 6.24 15.15 -15.64
CA VAL A 246 5.34 14.04 -15.33
C VAL A 246 4.85 14.13 -13.88
N ARG A 247 5.75 14.43 -12.93
CA ARG A 247 5.37 14.64 -11.53
C ARG A 247 4.37 15.79 -11.38
N GLU A 248 4.64 16.94 -11.99
CA GLU A 248 3.75 18.11 -11.94
C GLU A 248 2.36 17.79 -12.49
N LYS A 249 2.29 17.05 -13.60
CA LYS A 249 1.01 16.62 -14.19
C LYS A 249 0.28 15.62 -13.28
N VAL A 250 0.98 14.66 -12.68
CA VAL A 250 0.41 13.72 -11.70
C VAL A 250 -0.20 14.45 -10.51
N VAL A 251 0.52 15.44 -9.96
CA VAL A 251 0.04 16.25 -8.83
C VAL A 251 -1.12 17.14 -9.26
N GLY A 252 -1.01 17.84 -10.38
CA GLY A 252 -2.05 18.74 -10.90
C GLY A 252 -3.35 18.04 -11.30
N GLN A 253 -3.30 16.72 -11.56
CA GLN A 253 -4.47 15.88 -11.84
C GLN A 253 -4.94 15.06 -10.63
N ASN A 254 -4.36 15.28 -9.44
CA ASN A 254 -4.68 14.53 -8.21
C ASN A 254 -4.57 13.01 -8.37
N LEU A 255 -3.53 12.55 -9.08
CA LEU A 255 -3.31 11.11 -9.34
C LEU A 255 -2.48 10.42 -8.25
N VAL A 256 -2.28 11.08 -7.10
CA VAL A 256 -1.66 10.50 -5.91
C VAL A 256 -2.73 10.29 -4.84
N PRO A 257 -3.33 9.09 -4.77
CA PRO A 257 -4.47 8.87 -3.89
C PRO A 257 -4.11 8.74 -2.40
N LEU A 258 -2.88 8.34 -2.06
CA LEU A 258 -2.42 8.13 -0.68
C LEU A 258 -1.09 8.83 -0.42
N VAL A 259 -0.97 9.42 0.77
CA VAL A 259 0.29 9.97 1.28
C VAL A 259 0.58 9.50 2.69
N TYR A 260 1.84 9.21 3.00
CA TYR A 260 2.32 8.98 4.35
C TYR A 260 2.24 10.25 5.19
N THR A 261 1.87 10.10 6.46
CA THR A 261 1.74 11.21 7.40
C THR A 261 2.56 10.99 8.65
N ASP A 262 2.91 12.09 9.31
CA ASP A 262 3.38 12.04 10.69
C ASP A 262 2.25 11.65 11.66
N ASP A 263 2.56 11.56 12.96
CA ASP A 263 1.58 11.22 13.98
C ASP A 263 0.48 12.29 14.16
N SER A 264 0.64 13.50 13.60
CA SER A 264 -0.41 14.54 13.58
C SER A 264 -1.39 14.40 12.41
N GLY A 265 -1.14 13.44 11.51
CA GLY A 265 -1.94 13.23 10.29
C GLY A 265 -1.56 14.15 9.14
N VAL A 266 -0.43 14.88 9.24
CA VAL A 266 0.07 15.77 8.19
C VAL A 266 1.02 15.03 7.27
N ALA A 267 0.86 15.22 5.96
CA ALA A 267 1.72 14.59 4.95
C ALA A 267 3.20 14.92 5.19
N THR A 268 4.06 13.91 5.15
CA THR A 268 5.47 14.08 5.57
C THR A 268 6.47 13.39 4.65
N LYS A 269 7.68 13.93 4.66
CA LYS A 269 8.88 13.33 4.04
C LYS A 269 9.83 12.74 5.08
N GLN A 270 9.51 12.91 6.37
CA GLN A 270 10.37 12.53 7.47
C GLN A 270 10.34 11.02 7.69
N TYR A 271 11.52 10.40 7.71
CA TYR A 271 11.68 9.02 8.15
C TYR A 271 11.51 8.91 9.68
N PRO A 272 10.85 7.86 10.21
CA PRO A 272 10.30 6.70 9.53
C PRO A 272 8.81 6.83 9.15
N PHE A 273 8.18 7.99 9.41
CA PHE A 273 6.76 8.22 9.09
C PHE A 273 6.47 8.06 7.60
N ASN A 274 7.37 8.57 6.76
CA ASN A 274 7.53 8.18 5.37
C ASN A 274 8.67 7.15 5.29
N PRO A 275 8.35 5.85 5.18
CA PRO A 275 9.35 4.79 5.34
C PRO A 275 10.31 4.67 4.16
N ASN A 276 9.92 5.12 2.96
CA ASN A 276 10.71 4.90 1.74
C ASN A 276 11.39 6.16 1.18
N GLY A 277 11.01 7.35 1.64
CA GLY A 277 11.56 8.61 1.12
C GLY A 277 10.91 9.08 -0.19
N SER A 278 9.71 8.59 -0.51
CA SER A 278 8.90 9.11 -1.62
C SER A 278 8.69 10.62 -1.48
N PRO A 279 8.71 11.39 -2.59
CA PRO A 279 8.48 12.82 -2.56
C PRO A 279 7.09 13.11 -1.99
N ASP A 280 7.01 14.11 -1.11
CA ASP A 280 5.76 14.62 -0.50
C ASP A 280 4.91 13.53 0.20
N GLY A 281 5.53 12.41 0.58
CA GLY A 281 4.84 11.29 1.23
C GLY A 281 4.13 10.35 0.27
N PHE A 282 4.28 10.48 -1.04
CA PHE A 282 3.48 9.71 -2.01
C PHE A 282 3.60 8.19 -1.80
N ALA A 283 2.46 7.51 -1.67
CA ALA A 283 2.39 6.07 -1.36
C ALA A 283 1.69 5.25 -2.46
N GLY A 284 1.36 5.86 -3.60
CA GLY A 284 0.74 5.19 -4.72
C GLY A 284 0.32 6.14 -5.84
N LEU A 285 -0.21 5.57 -6.92
CA LEU A 285 -0.68 6.28 -8.11
C LEU A 285 -2.00 5.70 -8.60
N CYS A 286 -2.81 6.50 -9.30
CA CYS A 286 -3.96 6.02 -10.06
C CYS A 286 -3.99 6.56 -11.49
N SER A 287 -4.82 5.95 -12.33
CA SER A 287 -5.11 6.45 -13.68
C SER A 287 -6.03 7.68 -13.66
N PRO A 288 -6.02 8.54 -14.70
CA PRO A 288 -6.93 9.68 -14.82
C PRO A 288 -8.41 9.32 -14.80
N ASP A 289 -8.78 8.14 -15.29
CA ASP A 289 -10.14 7.62 -15.24
C ASP A 289 -10.46 6.90 -13.91
N GLY A 290 -9.48 6.79 -13.01
CA GLY A 290 -9.62 6.24 -11.68
C GLY A 290 -9.73 4.72 -11.58
N ARG A 291 -9.80 3.99 -12.71
CA ARG A 291 -10.03 2.53 -12.72
C ARG A 291 -8.80 1.71 -12.36
N HIS A 292 -7.61 2.28 -12.52
CA HIS A 292 -6.34 1.61 -12.26
C HIS A 292 -5.67 2.24 -11.05
N LEU A 293 -5.45 1.44 -10.01
CA LEU A 293 -4.90 1.89 -8.73
C LEU A 293 -3.69 1.04 -8.37
N ALA A 294 -2.61 1.69 -7.94
CA ALA A 294 -1.38 1.04 -7.51
C ALA A 294 -0.90 1.67 -6.21
N LEU A 295 -0.81 0.88 -5.13
CA LEU A 295 -0.41 1.34 -3.80
C LEU A 295 0.75 0.51 -3.26
N MET A 296 1.73 1.14 -2.64
CA MET A 296 2.81 0.43 -1.94
C MET A 296 2.36 -0.18 -0.60
N PRO A 297 1.56 0.51 0.24
CA PRO A 297 1.02 -0.07 1.46
C PRO A 297 -0.01 -1.20 1.20
N HIS A 298 -0.23 -2.04 2.21
CA HIS A 298 -1.08 -3.24 2.16
C HIS A 298 -2.44 -3.04 2.86
N PRO A 299 -3.48 -2.46 2.21
CA PRO A 299 -4.81 -2.35 2.81
C PRO A 299 -5.48 -3.73 3.03
N GLU A 300 -5.13 -4.72 2.22
CA GLU A 300 -5.59 -6.11 2.34
C GLU A 300 -5.02 -6.84 3.56
N ARG A 301 -3.96 -6.32 4.18
CA ARG A 301 -3.43 -6.81 5.46
C ARG A 301 -4.01 -6.07 6.67
N ALA A 302 -4.94 -5.13 6.45
CA ALA A 302 -5.48 -4.29 7.50
C ALA A 302 -6.97 -4.02 7.31
N PHE A 303 -7.74 -4.92 6.70
CA PHE A 303 -9.19 -4.74 6.46
C PHE A 303 -10.05 -5.19 7.66
N LEU A 304 -9.47 -5.91 8.63
CA LEU A 304 -10.12 -6.26 9.90
C LEU A 304 -9.39 -5.60 11.09
N PRO A 305 -10.10 -5.25 12.17
CA PRO A 305 -9.52 -4.54 13.32
C PRO A 305 -8.38 -5.31 14.00
N TRP A 306 -8.50 -6.64 14.13
CA TRP A 306 -7.48 -7.48 14.76
C TRP A 306 -6.18 -7.56 13.95
N GLN A 307 -6.21 -7.16 12.68
CA GLN A 307 -5.01 -7.08 11.83
C GLN A 307 -4.28 -5.73 12.01
N CYS A 308 -4.93 -4.71 12.56
CA CYS A 308 -4.30 -3.43 12.83
C CYS A 308 -3.32 -3.59 14.00
N HIS A 309 -2.06 -3.17 13.82
CA HIS A 309 -1.03 -3.36 14.84
C HIS A 309 -1.33 -2.56 16.11
N TRP A 310 -2.05 -1.44 15.96
CA TRP A 310 -2.52 -0.62 17.05
C TRP A 310 -3.80 0.12 16.66
N LEU A 311 -4.72 0.22 17.61
CA LEU A 311 -5.93 1.05 17.52
C LEU A 311 -6.13 1.79 18.85
N PRO A 312 -6.56 3.06 18.82
CA PRO A 312 -6.92 3.77 20.04
C PRO A 312 -8.16 3.15 20.68
N GLN A 313 -8.35 3.37 21.98
CA GLN A 313 -9.38 2.69 22.79
C GLN A 313 -10.80 2.86 22.21
N GLU A 314 -11.10 4.04 21.68
CA GLU A 314 -12.37 4.40 21.05
C GLU A 314 -12.64 3.66 19.74
N MET A 315 -11.60 3.12 19.08
CA MET A 315 -11.72 2.37 17.82
C MET A 315 -11.64 0.85 18.01
N GLN A 316 -11.47 0.36 19.23
CA GLN A 316 -11.43 -1.08 19.53
C GLN A 316 -12.77 -1.79 19.24
N GLY A 317 -13.88 -1.04 19.16
CA GLY A 317 -15.21 -1.56 18.85
C GLY A 317 -15.56 -1.64 17.37
N LEU A 318 -14.64 -1.29 16.46
CA LEU A 318 -14.86 -1.43 15.02
C LEU A 318 -15.14 -2.89 14.66
N GLU A 319 -16.12 -3.14 13.78
CA GLU A 319 -16.35 -4.50 13.24
C GLU A 319 -15.39 -4.81 12.07
N VAL A 320 -15.08 -3.78 11.28
CA VAL A 320 -14.17 -3.82 10.13
C VAL A 320 -13.29 -2.58 10.17
N SER A 321 -12.09 -2.66 9.62
CA SER A 321 -11.26 -1.48 9.42
C SER A 321 -11.78 -0.63 8.25
N PRO A 322 -11.51 0.70 8.23
CA PRO A 322 -11.85 1.56 7.10
C PRO A 322 -11.31 1.07 5.76
N TRP A 323 -10.23 0.28 5.74
CA TRP A 323 -9.66 -0.28 4.50
C TRP A 323 -10.60 -1.26 3.79
N LEU A 324 -11.57 -1.88 4.47
CA LEU A 324 -12.57 -2.71 3.79
C LEU A 324 -13.43 -1.89 2.81
N LYS A 325 -13.68 -0.60 3.12
CA LYS A 325 -14.44 0.30 2.22
C LYS A 325 -13.80 0.39 0.84
N MET A 326 -12.48 0.28 0.75
CA MET A 326 -11.78 0.34 -0.53
C MET A 326 -12.22 -0.78 -1.49
N PHE A 327 -12.30 -2.01 -0.97
CA PHE A 327 -12.75 -3.17 -1.72
C PHE A 327 -14.27 -3.12 -1.98
N ARG A 328 -15.06 -2.57 -1.03
CA ARG A 328 -16.49 -2.31 -1.23
C ARG A 328 -16.76 -1.31 -2.35
N ASN A 329 -15.99 -0.23 -2.44
CA ASN A 329 -16.11 0.75 -3.50
C ASN A 329 -15.86 0.12 -4.89
N ALA A 330 -14.90 -0.80 -4.99
CA ALA A 330 -14.69 -1.56 -6.22
C ALA A 330 -15.92 -2.42 -6.56
N TYR A 331 -16.50 -3.10 -5.57
CA TYR A 331 -17.71 -3.91 -5.75
C TYR A 331 -18.87 -3.04 -6.25
N ASP A 332 -19.12 -1.92 -5.56
CA ASP A 332 -20.20 -0.99 -5.87
C ASP A 332 -20.02 -0.36 -7.26
N TRP A 333 -18.78 -0.18 -7.74
CA TRP A 333 -18.52 0.24 -9.11
C TRP A 333 -18.83 -0.85 -10.14
N CYS A 334 -18.55 -2.12 -9.85
CA CYS A 334 -18.83 -3.22 -10.77
C CYS A 334 -20.33 -3.50 -11.00
N VAL A 335 -21.16 -3.20 -10.01
CA VAL A 335 -22.61 -3.52 -10.02
C VAL A 335 -23.50 -2.32 -10.38
N LYS A 336 -22.92 -1.15 -10.59
CA LYS A 336 -23.57 -0.02 -11.28
C LYS A 336 -23.59 -0.30 -12.79
#